data_AF-R7B425-F1
#
_entry.id   AF-R7B425-F1
#
_cell.length_a   1.000
_cell.length_b   1.000
_cell.length_c   1.000
_cell.angle_alpha   90.00
_cell.angle_beta   90.00
_cell.angle_gamma   90.00
#
_symmetry.space_group_name_H-M   'P 1'
#
loop_
_entity.id
_entity.type
_entity.pdbx_description
1 polymer ?
#
loop_
_entity_poly.entity_id
_entity_poly.type
_entity_poly.pdbx_seq_one_letter_code
_entity_poly.pdbx_strand_id
1 'polypeptide(L)' 'MDLAEIYHFIFETYAGIGCLVGAGIVISIVAAVISERKTRRVFRDRGERPEDRDEENESKNK' A
#
# COMPACT_ATOMS: atom_id res chain seq x y z
N MET A 1 -23.35 4.49 -26.97
CA MET A 1 -23.15 5.67 -26.12
C MET A 1 -22.07 6.49 -26.75
N ASP A 2 -22.41 7.70 -27.18
CA ASP A 2 -21.46 8.67 -27.71
C ASP A 2 -20.55 9.19 -26.58
N LEU A 3 -19.35 9.70 -26.90
CA LEU A 3 -18.42 10.24 -25.90
C LEU A 3 -19.06 11.39 -25.10
N ALA A 4 -19.86 12.22 -25.77
CA ALA A 4 -20.58 13.32 -25.15
C ALA A 4 -21.59 12.82 -24.10
N GLU A 5 -22.32 11.76 -24.43
CA GLU A 5 -23.32 11.15 -23.55
C GLU A 5 -22.68 10.53 -22.30
N ILE A 6 -21.51 9.91 -22.45
CA ILE A 6 -20.72 9.38 -21.33
C ILE A 6 -20.25 10.52 -20.40
N TYR A 7 -19.81 11.64 -20.96
CA TYR A 7 -19.39 12.81 -20.17
C TYR A 7 -20.54 13.41 -19.36
N HIS A 8 -21.69 13.66 -20.01
CA HIS A 8 -22.88 14.17 -19.33
C HIS A 8 -23.35 13.21 -18.23
N PHE A 9 -23.34 11.91 -18.49
CA PHE A 9 -23.69 10.93 -17.47
C PHE A 9 -22.73 10.96 -16.28
N ILE A 10 -21.42 10.91 -16.52
CA ILE A 10 -20.41 10.81 -15.47
C ILE A 10 -20.35 12.08 -14.59
N PHE A 11 -20.51 13.26 -15.18
CA PHE A 11 -20.27 14.53 -14.47
C PHE A 11 -21.53 15.33 -14.12
N GLU A 12 -22.65 15.15 -14.83
CA GLU A 12 -23.87 15.94 -14.60
C GLU A 12 -24.98 15.14 -13.91
N THR A 13 -24.78 13.84 -13.66
CA THR A 13 -25.73 13.02 -12.92
C THR A 13 -25.18 12.60 -11.56
N TYR A 14 -26.04 12.60 -10.53
CA TYR A 14 -25.67 12.10 -9.20
C TYR A 14 -25.22 10.63 -9.22
N ALA A 15 -25.78 9.82 -10.11
CA ALA A 15 -25.39 8.42 -10.28
C ALA A 15 -23.96 8.31 -10.84
N GLY A 16 -23.63 9.08 -11.87
CA GLY A 16 -22.28 9.12 -12.46
C GLY A 16 -21.22 9.61 -11.48
N ILE A 17 -21.52 10.68 -10.73
CA ILE A 17 -20.65 11.19 -9.67
C ILE A 17 -20.45 10.13 -8.58
N GLY A 18 -21.53 9.44 -8.18
CA GLY A 18 -21.46 8.32 -7.23
C GLY A 18 -20.53 7.18 -7.70
N CYS A 19 -20.59 6.84 -8.99
CA CYS A 19 -19.68 5.86 -9.59
C CYS A 19 -18.21 6.34 -9.57
N LEU A 20 -17.94 7.62 -9.87
CA LEU A 20 -16.58 8.18 -9.80
C LEU A 20 -16.02 8.13 -8.39
N VAL A 21 -16.80 8.57 -7.40
CA VAL A 21 -16.39 8.56 -5.99
C VAL A 21 -16.20 7.13 -5.51
N GLY A 22 -17.11 6.22 -5.84
CA GLY A 22 -17.01 4.81 -5.51
C GLY A 22 -15.76 4.16 -6.11
N ALA A 23 -15.48 4.41 -7.39
CA ALA A 23 -14.27 3.94 -8.05
C ALA A 23 -13.01 4.50 -7.39
N GLY A 24 -13.01 5.80 -7.04
CA GLY A 24 -11.92 6.44 -6.32
C GLY A 24 -11.63 5.76 -4.98
N ILE A 25 -12.65 5.51 -4.18
CA ILE A 25 -12.53 4.82 -2.89
C ILE A 25 -11.97 3.40 -3.07
N VAL A 26 -12.51 2.62 -4.02
CA VAL A 26 -12.04 1.26 -4.29
C VAL A 26 -10.56 1.27 -4.68
N ILE A 27 -10.16 2.17 -5.57
CA ILE A 27 -8.75 2.31 -5.98
C ILE A 27 -7.87 2.70 -4.79
N SER A 28 -8.30 3.65 -3.96
CA SER A 28 -7.57 4.05 -2.75
C SER A 28 -7.39 2.89 -1.77
N ILE A 29 -8.43 2.07 -1.56
CA ILE A 29 -8.34 0.88 -0.70
C ILE A 29 -7.35 -0.13 -1.28
N VAL A 30 -7.43 -0.42 -2.58
CA VAL A 30 -6.50 -1.35 -3.24
C VAL A 30 -5.07 -0.84 -3.12
N ALA A 31 -4.84 0.46 -3.36
CA ALA A 31 -3.53 1.09 -3.20
C ALA A 31 -3.01 1.00 -1.75
N ALA A 32 -3.89 1.22 -0.75
CA ALA A 32 -3.55 1.09 0.65
C ALA A 32 -3.16 -0.36 1.00
N VAL A 33 -3.91 -1.37 0.54
CA VAL A 33 -3.61 -2.79 0.78
C VAL A 33 -2.27 -3.20 0.14
N ILE A 34 -2.01 -2.76 -1.09
CA ILE A 34 -0.72 -3.02 -1.75
C ILE A 34 0.42 -2.36 -0.96
N SER A 35 0.23 -1.11 -0.54
CA SER A 35 1.23 -0.37 0.24
C SER A 35 1.50 -1.07 1.57
N GLU A 36 0.46 -1.51 2.27
CA GLU A 36 0.60 -2.25 3.52
C GLU A 36 1.34 -3.58 3.30
N ARG A 37 0.98 -4.35 2.27
CA ARG A 37 1.68 -5.61 1.95
C ARG A 37 3.13 -5.38 1.53
N LYS A 38 3.42 -4.30 0.80
CA LYS A 38 4.79 -3.94 0.39
C LYS A 38 5.60 -3.50 1.61
N THR A 39 5.05 -2.67 2.48
CA THR A 39 5.67 -2.24 3.75
C THR A 39 5.91 -3.45 4.66
N ARG A 40 4.96 -4.37 4.82
CA ARG A 40 5.18 -5.63 5.57
C ARG A 40 6.23 -6.55 4.96
N ARG A 41 6.61 -6.40 3.69
CA ARG A 41 7.71 -7.14 3.04
C ARG A 41 9.05 -6.44 3.19
N VAL A 42 9.07 -5.11 3.08
CA VAL A 42 10.29 -4.28 3.22
C VAL A 42 10.73 -4.16 4.67
N PHE A 43 9.76 -3.99 5.58
CA PHE A 43 9.96 -4.00 7.02
C PHE A 43 9.56 -5.35 7.63
N ARG A 44 9.53 -6.43 6.83
CA ARG A 44 9.53 -7.77 7.40
C ARG A 44 10.86 -7.89 8.11
N ASP A 45 10.76 -7.70 9.42
CA ASP A 45 11.77 -7.81 10.46
C ASP A 45 13.15 -8.17 9.91
N ARG A 46 14.10 -7.24 10.10
CA ARG A 46 15.52 -7.63 10.12
C ARG A 46 15.55 -8.73 11.18
N GLY A 47 15.63 -9.99 10.76
CA GLY A 47 15.54 -11.13 11.68
C GLY A 47 16.44 -10.92 12.88
N GLU A 48 16.09 -11.58 14.01
CA GLU A 48 16.77 -11.44 15.31
C GLU A 48 18.21 -10.99 15.15
N ARG A 49 18.52 -9.80 15.71
CA ARG A 49 19.89 -9.29 15.80
C ARG A 49 20.75 -10.50 16.17
N PRO A 50 21.74 -10.88 15.35
CA PRO A 50 22.56 -12.05 15.68
C PRO A 50 23.17 -11.78 17.05
N GLU A 51 22.72 -12.53 18.06
CA GLU A 51 23.23 -12.43 19.44
C GLU A 51 24.69 -12.90 19.50
N ASP A 52 25.19 -13.50 18.42
CA ASP A 52 26.51 -14.12 18.32
C ASP A 52 27.67 -13.13 18.07
N ARG A 53 27.40 -11.83 17.86
CA ARG A 53 28.46 -10.87 17.46
C ARG A 53 29.18 -10.20 18.63
N ASP A 54 28.66 -10.34 19.85
CA ASP A 54 29.21 -9.64 21.01
C ASP A 54 30.10 -10.56 21.89
N GLU A 55 30.03 -11.89 21.75
CA GLU A 55 30.81 -12.83 22.60
C GLU A 55 32.23 -13.17 22.08
N GLU A 56 32.54 -12.96 20.79
CA GLU A 56 33.86 -13.32 20.23
C GLU A 56 34.95 -12.28 20.55
N ASN A 57 34.59 -11.04 20.89
CA ASN A 57 35.56 -9.99 21.21
C ASN A 57 36.02 -9.97 22.68
N GLU A 58 35.27 -10.60 23.59
CA GLU A 58 35.63 -10.63 25.02
C GLU A 58 36.57 -11.82 25.36
N SER A 59 36.48 -12.92 24.60
CA SER A 59 37.35 -14.09 24.76
C SER A 59 38.75 -13.92 24.15
N LYS A 60 38.95 -12.94 23.27
CA LYS A 60 40.26 -12.64 22.65
C LYS A 60 41.13 -11.67 23.48
N ASN A 61 40.57 -11.11 24.55
CA ASN A 61 41.24 -10.14 25.42
C ASN A 61 41.40 -10.64 26.87
N LYS A 62 41.28 -11.96 27.10
CA LYS A 62 41.53 -12.60 28.39
C LYS A 62 42.67 -13.60 28.31
#